data_AF-A0A3N5PLA9-F1
#
_entry.id   AF-A0A3N5PLA9-F1
#
_cell.length_a   1.000
_cell.length_b   1.000
_cell.length_c   1.000
_cell.angle_alpha   90.00
_cell.angle_beta   90.00
_cell.angle_gamma   90.00
#
_symmetry.space_group_name_H-M   'P 1'
#
loop_
_entity.id
_entity.type
_entity.pdbx_description
1 polymer ?
#
loop_
_entity_poly.entity_id
_entity_poly.type
_entity_poly.pdbx_seq_one_letter_code
_entity_poly.pdbx_strand_id
1 'polypeptide(L)' 'RTKAAKTRPLLLNDDPQAVLERMMVARRPLYEQAADLRIETTGRQVRAVAADIQQRLGRRVAKQSPT' A
#
# COMPACT_ATOMS: atom_id res chain seq x y z
N ARG A 1 11.53 -4.49 1.00
CA ARG A 1 11.92 -5.52 1.99
C ARG A 1 10.87 -6.63 1.99
N THR A 2 11.13 -7.75 1.32
CA THR A 2 10.29 -8.96 1.26
C THR A 2 10.94 -10.12 2.01
N LYS A 3 11.55 -9.84 3.18
CA LYS A 3 12.20 -10.90 3.96
C LYS A 3 11.13 -11.73 4.70
N ALA A 4 10.93 -12.93 4.17
CA ALA A 4 10.43 -14.16 4.78
C ALA A 4 9.15 -14.03 5.64
N ALA A 5 8.01 -14.32 5.04
CA ALA A 5 6.77 -14.50 5.75
C ALA A 5 6.28 -15.93 5.51
N LYS A 6 6.41 -16.79 6.53
CA LYS A 6 5.68 -18.07 6.57
C LYS A 6 4.16 -17.89 6.31
N THR A 7 3.66 -16.66 6.50
CA THR A 7 2.28 -16.23 6.25
C THR A 7 2.00 -15.77 4.81
N ARG A 8 2.96 -15.86 3.88
CA ARG A 8 2.77 -15.48 2.47
C ARG A 8 3.12 -16.65 1.54
N PRO A 9 2.27 -17.69 1.47
CA PRO A 9 2.56 -18.92 0.72
C PRO A 9 2.98 -18.68 -0.73
N LEU A 10 2.36 -17.72 -1.41
CA LEU A 10 2.68 -17.38 -2.80
C LEU A 10 4.10 -16.81 -3.00
N LEU A 11 4.74 -16.32 -1.93
CA LEU A 11 6.10 -15.74 -1.97
C LEU A 11 7.16 -16.70 -1.40
N LEU A 12 6.79 -17.95 -1.11
CA LEU A 12 7.72 -19.00 -0.66
C LEU A 12 8.28 -19.75 -1.86
N ASN A 13 9.12 -19.09 -2.66
CA ASN A 13 9.78 -19.65 -3.83
C ASN A 13 11.12 -18.93 -4.11
N ASP A 14 11.83 -19.36 -5.14
CA ASP A 14 13.17 -18.88 -5.48
C ASP A 14 13.20 -17.44 -6.02
N ASP A 15 12.08 -16.94 -6.56
CA ASP A 15 11.97 -15.57 -7.09
C ASP A 15 10.64 -14.90 -6.68
N PRO A 16 10.54 -14.44 -5.42
CA PRO A 16 9.35 -13.76 -4.91
C PRO A 16 9.11 -12.41 -5.60
N GLN A 17 10.14 -11.80 -6.20
CA GLN A 17 9.99 -10.53 -6.92
C GLN A 17 9.21 -10.75 -8.22
N ALA A 18 9.58 -11.75 -9.03
CA ALA A 18 8.85 -12.08 -10.24
C ALA A 18 7.39 -12.48 -9.97
N VAL A 19 7.10 -13.08 -8.81
CA VAL A 19 5.70 -13.32 -8.39
C VAL A 19 4.96 -12.00 -8.13
N LEU A 20 5.55 -11.09 -7.37
CA LEU A 20 4.93 -9.78 -7.08
C LEU A 20 4.68 -8.98 -8.37
N GLU A 21 5.65 -8.95 -9.29
CA GLU A 21 5.53 -8.25 -10.57
C GLU A 21 4.37 -8.82 -11.41
N ARG A 22 4.30 -10.14 -11.58
CA ARG A 22 3.19 -10.80 -12.29
C ARG A 22 1.84 -10.53 -11.64
N MET A 23 1.77 -10.60 -10.31
CA MET A 23 0.55 -10.29 -9.57
C MET A 23 0.12 -8.83 -9.77
N MET A 24 1.06 -7.89 -9.79
CA MET A 24 0.75 -6.47 -10.00
C MET A 24 0.24 -6.20 -11.42
N VAL A 25 0.83 -6.82 -12.44
CA VAL A 25 0.33 -6.71 -13.83
C VAL A 25 -1.12 -7.18 -13.93
N ALA A 26 -1.44 -8.34 -13.35
CA ALA A 26 -2.79 -8.88 -13.41
C ALA A 26 -3.80 -8.10 -12.55
N ARG A 27 -3.38 -7.59 -11.38
CA ARG A 27 -4.31 -7.03 -10.38
C ARG A 27 -4.43 -5.52 -10.44
N ARG A 28 -3.44 -4.78 -10.95
CA ARG A 28 -3.47 -3.31 -11.02
C ARG A 28 -4.75 -2.79 -11.70
N PRO A 29 -5.19 -3.31 -12.86
CA PRO A 29 -6.41 -2.81 -13.50
C PRO A 29 -7.64 -2.95 -12.61
N LEU A 30 -7.77 -4.05 -11.88
CA LEU A 30 -8.89 -4.29 -10.96
C LEU A 30 -8.85 -3.34 -9.75
N TYR A 31 -7.66 -3.13 -9.17
CA TYR A 31 -7.49 -2.18 -8.08
C TYR A 31 -7.79 -0.75 -8.51
N GLU A 32 -7.37 -0.35 -9.71
CA GLU A 32 -7.59 1.00 -10.24
C GLU A 32 -9.06 1.24 -10.61
N GLN A 33 -9.75 0.24 -11.16
CA GLN A 33 -11.18 0.34 -11.48
C GLN A 33 -12.06 0.43 -10.24
N ALA A 34 -11.71 -0.29 -9.17
CA ALA A 34 -12.50 -0.31 -7.94
C ALA A 34 -12.21 0.87 -6.98
N ALA A 35 -11.16 1.65 -7.22
CA ALA A 35 -10.71 2.68 -6.30
C ALA A 35 -11.27 4.06 -6.65
N ASP A 36 -12.02 4.65 -5.71
CA ASP A 36 -12.37 6.08 -5.76
C ASP A 36 -11.15 6.99 -5.57
N LEU A 37 -10.14 6.49 -4.87
CA LEU A 37 -8.93 7.23 -4.51
C LEU A 37 -7.67 6.37 -4.64
N ARG A 38 -6.63 6.96 -5.25
CA ARG A 38 -5.29 6.36 -5.38
C ARG A 38 -4.24 7.26 -4.74
N ILE A 39 -3.35 6.65 -3.95
CA ILE A 39 -2.30 7.35 -3.20
C ILE A 39 -0.97 6.62 -3.39
N GLU A 40 0.07 7.35 -3.77
CA GLU A 40 1.43 6.84 -3.82
C GLU A 40 1.99 6.69 -2.40
N THR A 41 2.50 5.51 -2.06
CA THR A 41 2.98 5.17 -0.71
C THR A 41 4.48 4.92 -0.63
N THR A 42 5.18 4.84 -1.77
CA THR A 42 6.62 4.54 -1.81
C THR A 42 7.42 5.56 -1.03
N GLY A 43 8.24 5.09 -0.08
CA GLY A 43 9.11 5.93 0.74
C GLY A 43 8.39 6.81 1.78
N ARG A 44 7.07 6.68 1.94
CA ARG A 44 6.30 7.51 2.86
C ARG A 44 6.11 6.84 4.22
N GLN A 45 6.08 7.64 5.28
CA GLN A 45 5.71 7.18 6.60
C GLN A 45 4.21 6.85 6.67
N VAL A 46 3.85 5.82 7.42
CA VAL A 46 2.45 5.37 7.57
C VAL A 46 1.52 6.50 8.04
N ARG A 47 1.96 7.32 9.01
CA ARG A 47 1.18 8.46 9.51
C ARG A 47 0.91 9.50 8.41
N ALA A 48 1.88 9.75 7.53
CA ALA A 48 1.73 10.69 6.43
C ALA A 48 0.75 10.18 5.36
N VAL A 49 0.76 8.87 5.07
CA VAL A 49 -0.22 8.25 4.16
C VAL A 49 -1.63 8.31 4.75
N ALA A 50 -1.79 7.98 6.03
CA ALA A 50 -3.10 8.04 6.70
C ALA A 50 -3.68 9.46 6.72
N ALA A 51 -2.85 10.48 6.98
CA ALA A 51 -3.26 11.88 6.94
C ALA A 51 -3.69 12.32 5.53
N ASP A 52 -2.98 11.88 4.48
CA ASP A 52 -3.33 12.15 3.07
C ASP A 52 -4.67 11.52 2.70
N ILE A 53 -4.93 10.27 3.13
CA ILE A 53 -6.25 9.63 2.98
C ILE A 53 -7.34 10.49 3.61
N GLN A 54 -7.16 10.89 4.88
CA GLN A 54 -8.15 11.70 5.59
C GLN A 54 -8.41 13.04 4.89
N GLN A 55 -7.35 13.72 4.46
CA GLN A 55 -7.44 14.99 3.75
C GLN A 55 -8.22 14.86 2.44
N ARG A 56 -7.94 13.84 1.63
CA ARG A 56 -8.62 13.62 0.34
C ARG A 56 -10.07 13.17 0.50
N LEU A 57 -10.40 12.53 1.61
CA LEU A 57 -11.78 12.21 2.00
C LEU A 57 -12.51 13.40 2.66
N GLY A 58 -11.90 14.58 2.74
CA GLY A 58 -12.49 15.78 3.35
C GLY A 58 -12.55 15.76 4.88
N ARG A 59 -11.95 14.76 5.55
CA ARG A 59 -11.83 14.73 7.01
C ARG A 59 -10.63 15.59 7.42
N ARG A 60 -10.89 16.72 8.08
CA ARG A 60 -9.84 17.56 8.66
C ARG A 60 -9.09 16.75 9.73
N VAL A 61 -7.78 16.58 9.54
CA VAL A 61 -6.90 16.01 10.57
C VAL A 61 -6.71 17.07 11.66
N ALA A 62 -7.30 16.86 12.84
CA ALA A 62 -6.97 17.66 14.01
C ALA A 62 -5.48 17.43 14.33
N LYS A 63 -4.70 18.52 14.37
CA LYS A 63 -3.27 18.49 14.68
C LYS A 63 -3.07 17.80 16.05
N GLN A 64 -2.38 16.66 16.09
CA GLN A 64 -2.02 15.99 17.34
C GLN A 64 -0.83 16.73 17.96
N SER A 65 -1.02 17.27 19.16
CA SER A 65 0.04 17.85 20.01
C SER A 65 1.04 16.76 20.42
N PRO A 66 2.36 17.06 20.50
CA PRO A 66 3.31 16.10 21.03
C PRO A 66 3.14 15.99 22.56
N THR A 67 3.11 14.75 23.06
CA THR A 67 3.38 14.41 24.47
C THR A 67 4.86 14.12 24.60
#